data_AF-A0A497F8P0-F1
#
_entry.id   AF-A0A497F8P0-F1
#
_cell.length_a   1.000
_cell.length_b   1.000
_cell.length_c   1.000
_cell.angle_alpha   90.00
_cell.angle_beta   90.00
_cell.angle_gamma   90.00
#
_symmetry.space_group_name_H-M   'P 1'
#
loop_
_entity.id
_entity.type
_entity.pdbx_description
1 polymer ?
#
loop_
_entity_poly.entity_id
_entity_poly.type
_entity_poly.pdbx_seq_one_letter_code
_entity_poly.pdbx_strand_id
1 'polypeptide(L)'
;MRYLLLLLAIALVLAVPIALAEPDKVYIHVVNKTEAVAGVPLAVYQDGKKVAEATTNSTGWAVVDIDTSKDFTVIITLATGEYALKTFKPSDIVNGTVEYNLTTLHKVRLLANLTYSIPVIVSINATKLNYTVNTNATIYMAETVTIIYPKEHKVELLRKAVFKKLTYDTSELTEPSLTITVDRDYDVMGYYQLVYVIPVTYFWFVAIGIAIIFIVALAILMRAGAKSVASTRRVKYV
;
A
#
# COMPACT_ATOMS: atom_id res chain seq x y z
N MET A 1 54.22 27.96 -1.31
CA MET A 1 53.49 28.45 -0.12
C MET A 1 52.09 29.02 -0.41
N ARG A 2 51.87 29.81 -1.48
CA ARG A 2 50.54 30.40 -1.78
C ARG A 2 49.40 29.37 -1.98
N TYR A 3 49.68 28.21 -2.56
CA TYR A 3 48.67 27.16 -2.77
C TYR A 3 48.34 26.33 -1.51
N LEU A 4 49.25 26.28 -0.53
CA LEU A 4 49.03 25.55 0.72
C LEU A 4 48.01 26.27 1.62
N LEU A 5 48.06 27.61 1.64
CA LEU A 5 47.09 28.45 2.35
C LEU A 5 45.68 28.37 1.75
N LEU A 6 45.57 28.21 0.42
CA LEU A 6 44.28 28.09 -0.25
C LEU A 6 43.61 26.72 0.01
N LEU A 7 44.41 25.65 0.08
CA LEU A 7 43.95 24.29 0.41
C LEU A 7 43.52 24.19 1.88
N LEU A 8 44.23 24.86 2.79
CA LEU A 8 43.85 24.95 4.20
C LEU A 8 42.54 25.72 4.40
N ALA A 9 42.32 26.80 3.64
CA ALA A 9 41.06 27.56 3.69
C ALA A 9 39.86 26.72 3.19
N ILE A 10 40.03 25.91 2.14
CA ILE A 10 38.97 25.01 1.64
C ILE A 10 38.72 23.86 2.63
N ALA A 11 39.77 23.32 3.26
CA ALA A 11 39.64 22.28 4.27
C ALA A 11 38.91 22.77 5.54
N LEU A 12 39.10 24.03 5.96
CA LEU A 12 38.37 24.60 7.10
C LEU A 12 36.89 24.85 6.80
N VAL A 13 36.52 25.18 5.55
CA VAL A 13 35.10 25.35 5.17
C VAL A 13 34.35 24.01 5.11
N LEU A 14 35.05 22.90 4.86
CA LEU A 14 34.46 21.55 4.88
C LEU A 14 34.33 20.95 6.30
N ALA A 15 34.92 21.59 7.31
CA ALA A 15 34.92 21.14 8.71
C ALA A 15 33.89 21.87 9.57
N VAL A 16 32.90 22.54 8.97
CA VAL A 16 31.76 23.04 9.75
C VAL A 16 30.97 21.82 10.21
N PRO A 17 30.85 21.56 11.53
CA PRO A 17 29.96 20.53 12.01
C PRO A 17 28.55 20.88 11.52
N ILE A 18 27.98 20.02 10.70
CA ILE A 18 26.56 20.10 10.37
C ILE A 18 25.85 19.84 11.70
N ALA A 19 25.40 20.92 12.35
CA ALA A 19 24.54 20.84 13.50
C ALA A 19 23.26 20.15 13.03
N LEU A 20 23.18 18.84 13.24
CA LEU A 20 21.92 18.12 13.15
C LEU A 20 21.07 18.70 14.28
N ALA A 21 20.00 19.41 13.91
CA ALA A 21 19.02 19.88 14.87
C ALA A 21 18.58 18.67 15.70
N GLU A 22 18.71 18.80 17.02
CA GLU A 22 18.19 17.79 17.94
C GLU A 22 16.66 17.74 17.77
N PRO A 23 16.04 16.57 17.65
CA PRO A 23 14.61 16.49 17.42
C PRO A 23 13.86 17.07 18.62
N ASP A 24 12.82 17.86 18.34
CA ASP A 24 12.02 18.50 19.36
C ASP A 24 10.95 17.54 19.88
N LYS A 25 10.70 17.63 21.19
CA LYS A 25 9.61 16.89 21.84
C LYS A 25 8.27 17.53 21.54
N VAL A 26 7.42 16.77 20.85
CA VAL A 26 6.02 17.15 20.59
C VAL A 26 5.08 16.22 21.35
N TYR A 27 4.12 16.83 22.03
CA TYR A 27 3.06 16.15 22.77
C TYR A 27 1.79 16.13 21.92
N ILE A 28 1.33 14.93 21.56
CA ILE A 28 0.11 14.71 20.79
C ILE A 28 -0.98 14.29 21.77
N HIS A 29 -2.04 15.10 21.87
CA HIS A 29 -3.23 14.78 22.66
C HIS A 29 -4.36 14.30 21.75
N VAL A 30 -4.74 13.04 21.87
CA VAL A 30 -5.80 12.42 21.06
C VAL A 30 -7.12 12.45 21.83
N VAL A 31 -8.11 13.11 21.25
CA VAL A 31 -9.43 13.30 21.86
C VAL A 31 -10.56 12.92 20.91
N ASN A 32 -11.63 12.39 21.47
CA ASN A 32 -12.92 12.20 20.82
C ASN A 32 -13.97 13.00 21.58
N LYS A 33 -14.45 14.10 21.00
CA LYS A 33 -15.26 15.11 21.68
C LYS A 33 -14.48 15.70 22.86
N THR A 34 -14.83 15.30 24.07
CA THR A 34 -14.20 15.71 25.33
C THR A 34 -13.47 14.57 26.03
N GLU A 35 -13.47 13.38 25.44
CA GLU A 35 -12.89 12.17 26.04
C GLU A 35 -11.52 11.89 25.46
N ALA A 36 -10.56 11.59 26.33
CA ALA A 36 -9.23 11.17 25.93
C ALA A 36 -9.26 9.75 25.32
N VAL A 37 -8.54 9.55 24.23
CA VAL A 37 -8.46 8.24 23.55
C VAL A 37 -7.16 7.55 23.94
N ALA A 38 -7.26 6.60 24.86
CA ALA A 38 -6.12 5.88 25.42
C ALA A 38 -5.77 4.58 24.65
N GLY A 39 -4.49 4.18 24.72
CA GLY A 39 -4.02 2.88 24.22
C GLY A 39 -4.01 2.74 22.70
N VAL A 40 -4.14 3.83 21.94
CA VAL A 40 -4.13 3.77 20.48
C VAL A 40 -2.72 3.97 19.93
N PRO A 41 -2.23 3.08 19.05
CA PRO A 41 -0.95 3.26 18.40
C PRO A 41 -1.04 4.36 17.35
N LEU A 42 0.00 5.19 17.29
CA LEU A 42 0.16 6.23 16.30
C LEU A 42 1.54 6.19 15.66
N ALA A 43 1.59 6.62 14.41
CA ALA A 43 2.81 6.79 13.65
C ALA A 43 2.84 8.20 13.06
N VAL A 44 4.02 8.83 13.12
CA VAL A 44 4.24 10.18 12.59
C VAL A 44 5.09 10.10 11.35
N TYR A 45 4.67 10.81 10.30
CA TYR A 45 5.32 10.86 9.01
C TYR A 45 5.73 12.29 8.66
N GLN A 46 6.97 12.45 8.19
CA GLN A 46 7.52 13.69 7.64
C GLN A 46 8.24 13.37 6.33
N ASP A 47 8.08 14.23 5.32
CA ASP A 47 8.70 14.03 4.00
C ASP A 47 8.48 12.64 3.40
N GLY A 48 7.27 12.08 3.56
CA GLY A 48 6.87 10.76 3.09
C GLY A 48 7.48 9.58 3.84
N LYS A 49 8.22 9.81 4.94
CA LYS A 49 8.87 8.78 5.74
C LYS A 49 8.32 8.74 7.15
N LYS A 50 8.21 7.54 7.71
CA LYS A 50 7.88 7.35 9.13
C LYS A 50 9.08 7.82 9.97
N VAL A 51 8.85 8.77 10.89
CA VAL A 51 9.90 9.37 11.73
C VAL A 51 9.75 9.00 13.20
N ALA A 52 8.53 8.75 13.67
CA ALA A 52 8.26 8.36 15.06
C ALA A 52 7.06 7.42 15.14
N GLU A 53 7.01 6.64 16.23
CA GLU A 53 5.86 5.83 16.62
C GLU A 53 5.65 5.96 18.13
N ALA A 54 4.41 5.99 18.56
CA ALA A 54 4.05 6.05 19.97
C ALA A 54 2.70 5.37 20.21
N THR A 55 2.31 5.25 21.47
CA THR A 55 0.97 4.81 21.87
C THR A 55 0.46 5.76 22.92
N THR A 56 -0.81 6.15 22.82
CA THR A 56 -1.38 7.08 23.79
C THR A 56 -1.50 6.44 25.17
N ASN A 57 -1.19 7.21 26.21
CA ASN A 57 -1.35 6.79 27.60
C ASN A 57 -2.82 6.85 28.05
N SER A 58 -3.10 6.56 29.33
CA SER A 58 -4.45 6.59 29.92
C SER A 58 -5.16 7.94 29.82
N THR A 59 -4.41 9.02 29.62
CA THR A 59 -4.92 10.38 29.45
C THR A 59 -4.94 10.84 27.99
N GLY A 60 -4.72 9.94 27.02
CA GLY A 60 -4.77 10.25 25.58
C GLY A 60 -3.53 10.95 25.03
N TRP A 61 -2.44 11.04 25.80
CA TRP A 61 -1.21 11.71 25.40
C TRP A 61 -0.18 10.73 24.86
N ALA A 62 0.53 11.16 23.81
CA ALA A 62 1.70 10.51 23.28
C ALA A 62 2.82 11.55 23.11
N VAL A 63 4.07 11.12 23.26
CA VAL A 63 5.25 11.98 23.09
C VAL A 63 6.08 11.43 21.94
N VAL A 64 6.47 12.30 21.03
CA VAL A 64 7.29 11.96 19.86
C VAL A 64 8.40 13.00 19.68
N ASP A 65 9.54 12.56 19.17
CA ASP A 65 10.66 13.42 18.84
C ASP A 65 10.66 13.64 17.31
N ILE A 66 10.34 14.85 16.85
CA ILE A 66 10.18 15.18 15.42
C ILE A 66 10.77 16.56 15.08
N ASP A 67 10.98 16.82 13.78
CA ASP A 67 11.41 18.13 13.29
C ASP A 67 10.21 19.09 13.23
N THR A 68 10.10 20.01 14.18
CA THR A 68 8.95 20.93 14.27
C THR A 68 8.93 22.01 13.19
N SER A 69 9.98 22.13 12.38
CA SER A 69 10.04 23.07 11.25
C SER A 69 9.28 22.58 10.01
N LYS A 70 8.79 21.33 10.01
CA LYS A 70 8.14 20.68 8.87
C LYS A 70 6.72 20.26 9.18
N ASP A 71 5.88 20.27 8.14
CA ASP A 71 4.57 19.62 8.18
C ASP A 71 4.74 18.12 8.47
N PHE A 72 3.85 17.57 9.30
CA PHE A 72 3.88 16.18 9.68
C PHE A 72 2.47 15.58 9.69
N THR A 73 2.35 14.33 9.27
CA THR A 73 1.08 13.59 9.28
C THR A 73 1.10 12.58 10.40
N VAL A 74 0.08 12.63 11.25
CA VAL A 74 -0.13 11.64 12.31
C VAL A 74 -1.19 10.64 11.83
N ILE A 75 -0.83 9.36 11.83
CA ILE A 75 -1.70 8.24 11.50
C ILE A 75 -1.99 7.48 12.79
N ILE A 76 -3.25 7.39 13.18
CA ILE A 76 -3.71 6.62 14.34
C ILE A 76 -4.41 5.37 13.83
N THR A 77 -4.09 4.20 14.39
CA THR A 77 -4.84 2.96 14.11
C THR A 77 -5.87 2.76 15.21
N LEU A 78 -7.16 2.91 14.88
CA LEU A 78 -8.27 2.81 15.83
C LEU A 78 -8.71 1.36 16.03
N ALA A 79 -8.81 0.62 14.92
CA ALA A 79 -9.14 -0.80 14.89
C ALA A 79 -8.56 -1.43 13.61
N THR A 80 -8.72 -2.74 13.45
CA THR A 80 -8.29 -3.42 12.21
C THR A 80 -9.05 -2.86 11.01
N GLY A 81 -8.33 -2.21 10.10
CA GLY A 81 -8.91 -1.56 8.92
C GLY A 81 -9.51 -0.18 9.20
N GLU A 82 -9.36 0.39 10.41
CA GLU A 82 -9.83 1.72 10.73
C GLU A 82 -8.67 2.63 11.15
N TYR A 83 -8.48 3.72 10.40
CA TYR A 83 -7.36 4.64 10.56
C TYR A 83 -7.86 6.07 10.66
N ALA A 84 -7.19 6.92 11.44
CA ALA A 84 -7.38 8.37 11.39
C ALA A 84 -6.09 9.04 10.91
N LEU A 85 -6.20 9.94 9.93
CA LEU A 85 -5.07 10.67 9.35
C LEU A 85 -5.34 12.16 9.47
N LYS A 86 -4.33 12.89 9.94
CA LYS A 86 -4.36 14.36 10.00
C LYS A 86 -2.96 14.90 9.82
N THR A 87 -2.82 15.81 8.86
CA THR A 87 -1.63 16.65 8.71
C THR A 87 -1.68 17.84 9.67
N PHE A 88 -0.56 18.10 10.33
CA PHE A 88 -0.31 19.28 11.16
C PHE A 88 0.82 20.10 10.56
N LYS A 89 0.68 21.42 10.67
CA LYS A 89 1.72 22.39 10.32
C LYS A 89 2.53 22.76 11.55
N PRO A 90 3.76 23.28 11.38
CA PRO A 90 4.53 23.88 12.46
C PRO A 90 3.73 24.90 13.30
N SER A 91 2.86 25.67 12.65
CA SER A 91 1.99 26.66 13.29
C SER A 91 0.92 26.08 14.22
N ASP A 92 0.61 24.79 14.08
CA ASP A 92 -0.41 24.12 14.89
C ASP A 92 0.15 23.66 16.23
N ILE A 93 1.48 23.69 16.38
CA ILE A 93 2.18 23.34 17.62
C ILE A 93 2.12 24.54 18.57
N VAL A 94 1.35 24.41 19.65
CA VAL A 94 1.22 25.43 20.69
C VAL A 94 1.87 24.90 21.96
N ASN A 95 2.93 25.57 22.44
CA ASN A 95 3.69 25.15 23.62
C ASN A 95 4.17 23.67 23.54
N GLY A 96 4.63 23.25 22.36
CA GLY A 96 5.08 21.87 22.11
C GLY A 96 3.95 20.84 22.01
N THR A 97 2.69 21.27 21.97
CA THR A 97 1.51 20.40 21.96
C THR A 97 0.71 20.54 20.67
N VAL A 98 0.15 19.43 20.19
CA VAL A 98 -0.90 19.42 19.15
C VAL A 98 -2.12 18.62 19.60
N GLU A 99 -3.30 19.13 19.24
CA GLU A 99 -4.57 18.47 19.54
C GLU A 99 -5.09 17.70 18.31
N TYR A 100 -5.18 16.38 18.47
CA TYR A 100 -5.76 15.46 17.51
C TYR A 100 -7.20 15.15 17.88
N ASN A 101 -8.12 15.98 17.41
CA ASN A 101 -9.53 15.77 17.63
C ASN A 101 -10.16 14.90 16.53
N LEU A 102 -10.67 13.73 16.90
CA LEU A 102 -11.30 12.77 15.98
C LEU A 102 -12.66 13.24 15.47
N THR A 103 -13.37 14.14 16.16
CA THR A 103 -14.74 14.53 15.77
C THR A 103 -14.78 15.50 14.61
N THR A 104 -13.65 16.13 14.30
CA THR A 104 -13.53 17.04 13.15
C THR A 104 -13.22 16.29 11.86
N LEU A 105 -13.06 14.96 11.92
CA LEU A 105 -12.71 14.14 10.78
C LEU A 105 -13.94 13.51 10.16
N HIS A 106 -13.93 13.37 8.84
CA HIS A 106 -14.96 12.66 8.10
C HIS A 106 -14.46 11.32 7.59
N LYS A 107 -15.40 10.40 7.43
CA LYS A 107 -15.11 9.01 7.11
C LYS A 107 -15.00 8.82 5.60
N VAL A 108 -13.91 8.21 5.15
CA VAL A 108 -13.71 7.76 3.77
C VAL A 108 -13.60 6.24 3.77
N ARG A 109 -14.60 5.55 3.22
CA ARG A 109 -14.59 4.09 3.10
C ARG A 109 -14.01 3.70 1.75
N LEU A 110 -12.96 2.88 1.78
CA LEU A 110 -12.29 2.38 0.59
C LEU A 110 -12.77 0.97 0.32
N LEU A 111 -13.62 0.82 -0.68
CA LEU A 111 -14.31 -0.43 -1.01
C LEU A 111 -13.79 -1.00 -2.33
N ALA A 112 -14.06 -2.28 -2.55
CA ALA A 112 -14.02 -2.89 -3.87
C ALA A 112 -15.23 -3.80 -4.05
N ASN A 113 -15.63 -3.99 -5.31
CA ASN A 113 -16.72 -4.91 -5.66
C ASN A 113 -16.33 -6.40 -5.50
N LEU A 114 -15.03 -6.69 -5.35
CA LEU A 114 -14.52 -8.03 -5.12
C LEU A 114 -14.21 -8.23 -3.62
N THR A 115 -14.29 -9.47 -3.16
CA THR A 115 -13.96 -9.86 -1.77
C THR A 115 -12.46 -9.91 -1.48
N TYR A 116 -11.61 -9.71 -2.49
CA TYR A 116 -10.16 -9.72 -2.32
C TYR A 116 -9.65 -8.42 -1.68
N SER A 117 -8.62 -8.56 -0.85
CA SER A 117 -7.87 -7.44 -0.27
C SER A 117 -6.99 -6.81 -1.34
N ILE A 118 -7.36 -5.64 -1.85
CA ILE A 118 -6.61 -4.90 -2.86
C ILE A 118 -5.93 -3.70 -2.18
N PRO A 119 -4.62 -3.49 -2.38
CA PRO A 119 -3.90 -2.37 -1.77
C PRO A 119 -4.25 -1.07 -2.49
N VAL A 120 -4.84 -0.12 -1.79
CA VAL A 120 -5.18 1.24 -2.22
C VAL A 120 -4.18 2.21 -1.61
N ILE A 121 -3.66 3.14 -2.41
CA ILE A 121 -2.74 4.17 -1.95
C ILE A 121 -3.54 5.44 -1.66
N VAL A 122 -3.37 5.98 -0.46
CA VAL A 122 -3.87 7.30 -0.06
C VAL A 122 -2.68 8.25 -0.01
N SER A 123 -2.68 9.19 -0.94
CA SER A 123 -1.63 10.18 -1.11
C SER A 123 -2.04 11.52 -0.52
N ILE A 124 -1.24 12.02 0.42
CA ILE A 124 -1.36 13.34 1.03
C ILE A 124 -0.24 14.22 0.47
N ASN A 125 -0.62 15.23 -0.30
CA ASN A 125 0.34 16.10 -0.99
C ASN A 125 1.18 16.93 0.00
N ALA A 126 0.59 17.39 1.10
CA ALA A 126 1.26 18.26 2.08
C ALA A 126 2.56 17.64 2.63
N THR A 127 2.50 16.36 3.04
CA THR A 127 3.67 15.65 3.57
C THR A 127 4.30 14.69 2.57
N LYS A 128 3.88 14.72 1.29
CA LYS A 128 4.28 13.76 0.24
C LYS A 128 4.12 12.30 0.68
N LEU A 129 3.13 12.05 1.54
CA LEU A 129 2.91 10.73 2.13
C LEU A 129 2.10 9.88 1.17
N ASN A 130 2.58 8.67 0.88
CA ASN A 130 1.83 7.63 0.19
C ASN A 130 1.56 6.50 1.19
N TYR A 131 0.37 6.50 1.79
CA TYR A 131 -0.03 5.50 2.76
C TYR A 131 -0.83 4.41 2.07
N THR A 132 -0.38 3.15 2.16
CA THR A 132 -1.08 2.03 1.53
C THR A 132 -1.98 1.34 2.55
N VAL A 133 -3.27 1.23 2.23
CA VAL A 133 -4.26 0.48 3.00
C VAL A 133 -4.96 -0.52 2.11
N ASN A 134 -5.51 -1.59 2.67
CA ASN A 134 -6.28 -2.54 1.89
C ASN A 134 -7.74 -2.09 1.71
N THR A 135 -8.42 -2.58 0.69
CA THR A 135 -9.86 -2.45 0.53
C THR A 135 -10.63 -2.99 1.74
N ASN A 136 -11.84 -2.46 1.95
CA ASN A 136 -12.64 -2.56 3.16
C ASN A 136 -12.06 -1.82 4.37
N ALA A 137 -11.11 -0.91 4.15
CA ALA A 137 -10.64 0.01 5.17
C ALA A 137 -11.52 1.27 5.24
N THR A 138 -11.58 1.84 6.44
CA THR A 138 -12.20 3.11 6.75
C THR A 138 -11.12 4.07 7.22
N ILE A 139 -11.08 5.26 6.63
CA ILE A 139 -10.12 6.28 6.98
C ILE A 139 -10.83 7.57 7.38
N TYR A 140 -10.55 8.07 8.58
CA TYR A 140 -11.05 9.35 9.07
C TYR A 140 -10.04 10.45 8.75
N MET A 141 -10.45 11.49 8.02
CA MET A 141 -9.60 12.62 7.64
C MET A 141 -10.42 13.89 7.34
N ALA A 142 -9.76 15.05 7.25
CA ALA A 142 -10.41 16.34 6.92
C ALA A 142 -9.55 17.18 5.96
N GLU A 143 -8.86 16.52 5.03
CA GLU A 143 -7.91 17.16 4.12
C GLU A 143 -8.11 16.68 2.68
N THR A 144 -7.42 17.35 1.74
CA THR A 144 -7.44 16.94 0.34
C THR A 144 -6.49 15.77 0.12
N VAL A 145 -7.03 14.65 -0.35
CA VAL A 145 -6.27 13.42 -0.60
C VAL A 145 -6.45 12.92 -2.02
N THR A 146 -5.44 12.21 -2.50
CA THR A 146 -5.54 11.45 -3.75
C THR A 146 -5.57 9.97 -3.45
N ILE A 147 -6.69 9.33 -3.74
CA ILE A 147 -6.91 7.90 -3.58
C ILE A 147 -6.57 7.23 -4.91
N ILE A 148 -5.68 6.25 -4.89
CA ILE A 148 -5.16 5.58 -6.07
C ILE A 148 -5.36 4.08 -5.91
N TYR A 149 -6.27 3.55 -6.72
CA TYR A 149 -6.48 2.13 -6.89
C TYR A 149 -5.43 1.55 -7.86
N PRO A 150 -4.90 0.36 -7.62
CA PRO A 150 -3.96 -0.27 -8.54
C PRO A 150 -4.72 -0.66 -9.82
N LYS A 151 -4.12 -0.37 -10.98
CA LYS A 151 -4.70 -0.76 -12.29
C LYS A 151 -4.87 -2.27 -12.41
N GLU A 152 -3.94 -3.02 -11.84
CA GLU A 152 -4.00 -4.47 -11.77
C GLU A 152 -3.50 -4.96 -10.41
N HIS A 153 -4.10 -6.02 -9.88
CA HIS A 153 -3.65 -6.67 -8.66
C HIS A 153 -3.75 -8.19 -8.79
N LYS A 154 -2.68 -8.90 -8.44
CA LYS A 154 -2.67 -10.37 -8.45
C LYS A 154 -3.44 -10.87 -7.23
N VAL A 155 -4.52 -11.62 -7.47
CA VAL A 155 -5.38 -12.14 -6.40
C VAL A 155 -5.17 -13.63 -6.15
N GLU A 156 -4.91 -14.41 -7.21
CA GLU A 156 -4.67 -15.85 -7.15
C GLU A 156 -3.52 -16.24 -8.09
N LEU A 157 -3.12 -17.51 -8.07
CA LEU A 157 -2.03 -18.00 -8.91
C LEU A 157 -2.25 -17.72 -10.41
N LEU A 158 -3.50 -17.87 -10.88
CA LEU A 158 -3.87 -17.75 -12.29
C LEU A 158 -4.89 -16.63 -12.56
N ARG A 159 -5.21 -15.79 -11.56
CA ARG A 159 -6.17 -14.69 -11.71
C ARG A 159 -5.61 -13.36 -11.22
N LYS A 160 -5.94 -12.30 -11.95
CA LYS A 160 -5.69 -10.91 -11.57
C LYS A 160 -6.99 -10.11 -11.59
N ALA A 161 -7.12 -9.19 -10.66
CA ALA A 161 -8.14 -8.15 -10.67
C ALA A 161 -7.64 -7.00 -11.55
N VAL A 162 -8.38 -6.65 -12.59
CA VAL A 162 -8.10 -5.52 -13.49
C VAL A 162 -9.12 -4.43 -13.22
N PHE A 163 -8.63 -3.24 -12.88
CA PHE A 163 -9.45 -2.07 -12.59
C PHE A 163 -10.27 -1.67 -13.84
N LYS A 164 -11.53 -1.30 -13.62
CA LYS A 164 -12.46 -0.88 -14.68
C LYS A 164 -12.95 0.54 -14.50
N LYS A 165 -13.43 0.84 -13.30
CA LYS A 165 -13.96 2.14 -12.95
C LYS A 165 -13.88 2.34 -11.45
N LEU A 166 -13.90 3.59 -11.03
CA LEU A 166 -14.02 4.01 -9.66
C LEU A 166 -15.33 4.76 -9.54
N THR A 167 -16.12 4.45 -8.53
CA THR A 167 -17.31 5.21 -8.19
C THR A 167 -17.10 5.88 -6.86
N TYR A 168 -17.50 7.14 -6.79
CA TYR A 168 -17.57 7.88 -5.54
C TYR A 168 -18.90 8.64 -5.57
N ASP A 169 -19.67 8.53 -4.49
CA ASP A 169 -21.05 8.99 -4.42
C ASP A 169 -21.88 8.43 -5.60
N THR A 170 -22.27 9.30 -6.56
CA THR A 170 -23.04 8.97 -7.76
C THR A 170 -22.22 9.09 -9.06
N SER A 171 -20.95 9.47 -8.95
CA SER A 171 -20.07 9.73 -10.08
C SER A 171 -19.26 8.49 -10.44
N GLU A 172 -19.01 8.30 -11.73
CA GLU A 172 -18.12 7.24 -12.23
C GLU A 172 -16.89 7.85 -12.91
N LEU A 173 -15.73 7.29 -12.62
CA LEU A 173 -14.44 7.64 -13.22
C LEU A 173 -13.82 6.40 -13.84
N THR A 174 -13.28 6.54 -15.05
CA THR A 174 -12.51 5.48 -15.72
C THR A 174 -11.05 5.46 -15.27
N GLU A 175 -10.57 6.54 -14.66
CA GLU A 175 -9.23 6.62 -14.11
C GLU A 175 -9.16 5.98 -12.72
N PRO A 176 -8.03 5.33 -12.37
CA PRO A 176 -7.86 4.65 -11.10
C PRO A 176 -7.53 5.59 -9.94
N SER A 177 -7.42 6.90 -10.20
CA SER A 177 -7.08 7.92 -9.22
C SER A 177 -8.21 8.92 -9.05
N LEU A 178 -8.51 9.27 -7.80
CA LEU A 178 -9.49 10.27 -7.42
C LEU A 178 -8.85 11.25 -6.43
N THR A 179 -8.85 12.54 -6.74
CA THR A 179 -8.49 13.59 -5.78
C THR A 179 -9.76 14.22 -5.23
N ILE A 180 -9.95 14.16 -3.90
CA ILE A 180 -11.11 14.74 -3.21
C ILE A 180 -10.67 15.57 -2.02
N THR A 181 -11.40 16.65 -1.76
CA THR A 181 -11.35 17.38 -0.49
C THR A 181 -12.38 16.78 0.44
N VAL A 182 -11.93 16.22 1.56
CA VAL A 182 -12.80 15.47 2.47
C VAL A 182 -13.49 16.44 3.44
N ASP A 183 -14.72 16.83 3.08
CA ASP A 183 -15.60 17.76 3.81
C ASP A 183 -16.88 17.10 4.37
N ARG A 184 -17.07 15.82 4.06
CA ARG A 184 -18.17 14.95 4.51
C ARG A 184 -17.75 13.48 4.40
N ASP A 185 -18.63 12.58 4.83
CA ASP A 185 -18.40 11.14 4.65
C ASP A 185 -18.48 10.76 3.17
N TYR A 186 -17.52 9.95 2.71
CA TYR A 186 -17.43 9.44 1.33
C TYR A 186 -17.30 7.92 1.31
N ASP A 187 -18.00 7.29 0.37
CA ASP A 187 -17.80 5.89 0.01
C ASP A 187 -17.14 5.85 -1.39
N VAL A 188 -15.91 5.36 -1.44
CA VAL A 188 -15.12 5.24 -2.67
C VAL A 188 -14.98 3.75 -2.99
N MET A 189 -15.53 3.34 -4.13
CA MET A 189 -15.55 1.93 -4.54
C MET A 189 -14.81 1.74 -5.86
N GLY A 190 -13.74 0.93 -5.82
CA GLY A 190 -13.04 0.45 -7.00
C GLY A 190 -13.75 -0.77 -7.60
N TYR A 191 -14.15 -0.68 -8.86
CA TYR A 191 -14.67 -1.82 -9.61
C TYR A 191 -13.56 -2.51 -10.37
N TYR A 192 -13.44 -3.80 -10.12
CA TYR A 192 -12.48 -4.71 -10.73
C TYR A 192 -13.19 -5.83 -11.47
N GLN A 193 -12.58 -6.26 -12.58
CA GLN A 193 -12.92 -7.48 -13.29
C GLN A 193 -11.85 -8.53 -13.03
N LEU A 194 -12.27 -9.75 -12.69
CA LEU A 194 -11.35 -10.90 -12.62
C LEU A 194 -11.02 -11.37 -14.03
N VAL A 195 -9.73 -11.46 -14.32
CA VAL A 195 -9.19 -11.92 -15.59
C VAL A 195 -8.15 -13.01 -15.31
N TYR A 196 -8.14 -14.05 -16.14
CA TYR A 196 -7.09 -15.06 -16.07
C TYR A 196 -5.77 -14.49 -16.59
N VAL A 197 -4.68 -14.73 -15.85
CA VAL A 197 -3.33 -14.25 -16.21
C VAL A 197 -2.84 -14.94 -17.47
N ILE A 198 -3.16 -16.23 -17.60
CA ILE A 198 -2.93 -16.98 -18.82
C ILE A 198 -4.22 -16.86 -19.63
N PRO A 199 -4.21 -16.18 -20.79
CA PRO A 199 -5.34 -16.28 -21.69
C PRO A 199 -5.43 -17.75 -22.08
N VAL A 200 -6.51 -18.42 -21.69
CA VAL A 200 -6.81 -19.77 -22.17
C VAL A 200 -7.26 -19.61 -23.62
N THR A 201 -6.30 -19.29 -24.49
CA THR A 201 -6.50 -19.30 -25.92
C THR A 201 -6.76 -20.74 -26.34
N TYR A 202 -7.53 -20.90 -27.42
CA TYR A 202 -7.76 -22.19 -28.07
C TYR A 202 -6.47 -23.02 -28.25
N PHE A 203 -5.33 -22.35 -28.41
CA PHE A 203 -4.00 -22.95 -28.49
C PHE A 203 -3.66 -23.88 -27.31
N TRP A 204 -4.03 -23.56 -26.07
CA TRP A 204 -3.75 -24.43 -24.92
C TRP A 204 -4.56 -25.72 -24.97
N PHE A 205 -5.82 -25.67 -25.41
CA PHE A 205 -6.64 -26.87 -25.63
C PHE A 205 -6.08 -27.74 -26.76
N VAL A 206 -5.61 -27.12 -27.84
CA VAL A 206 -4.94 -27.83 -28.96
C VAL A 206 -3.65 -28.49 -28.50
N ALA A 207 -2.79 -27.77 -27.76
CA ALA A 207 -1.53 -28.30 -27.27
C ALA A 207 -1.74 -29.48 -26.31
N ILE A 208 -2.71 -29.38 -25.39
CA ILE A 208 -3.09 -30.49 -24.50
C ILE A 208 -3.64 -31.67 -25.32
N GLY A 209 -4.49 -31.40 -26.30
CA GLY A 209 -5.03 -32.43 -27.20
C GLY A 209 -3.95 -33.19 -27.97
N ILE A 210 -2.98 -32.48 -28.56
CA ILE A 210 -1.83 -33.08 -29.26
C ILE A 210 -0.98 -33.91 -28.31
N ALA A 211 -0.71 -33.41 -27.10
CA ALA A 211 0.06 -34.15 -26.09
C ALA A 211 -0.63 -35.48 -25.71
N ILE A 212 -1.94 -35.49 -25.54
CA ILE A 212 -2.70 -36.71 -25.26
C ILE A 212 -2.61 -37.70 -26.44
N ILE A 213 -2.82 -37.23 -27.67
CA ILE A 213 -2.70 -38.07 -28.88
C ILE A 213 -1.30 -38.68 -28.96
N PHE A 214 -0.26 -37.89 -28.68
CA PHE A 214 1.13 -38.37 -28.70
C PHE A 214 1.37 -39.45 -27.64
N ILE A 215 0.88 -39.27 -26.41
CA ILE A 215 0.97 -40.28 -25.34
C ILE A 215 0.24 -41.56 -25.73
N VAL A 216 -0.97 -41.45 -26.29
CA VAL A 216 -1.74 -42.62 -26.76
C VAL A 216 -1.02 -43.34 -27.90
N ALA A 217 -0.48 -42.61 -28.87
CA ALA A 217 0.30 -43.19 -29.96
C ALA A 217 1.56 -43.89 -29.44
N LEU A 218 2.29 -43.29 -28.49
CA LEU A 218 3.44 -43.90 -27.84
C LEU A 218 3.07 -45.22 -27.14
N ALA A 219 1.93 -45.22 -26.43
CA ALA A 219 1.43 -46.41 -25.75
C ALA A 219 1.05 -47.54 -26.72
N ILE A 220 0.46 -47.21 -27.88
CA ILE A 220 0.15 -48.18 -28.94
C ILE A 220 1.44 -48.74 -29.55
N LEU A 221 2.42 -47.90 -29.87
CA LEU A 221 3.70 -48.32 -30.44
C LEU A 221 4.47 -49.24 -29.47
N MET A 222 4.48 -48.94 -28.17
CA MET A 222 5.09 -49.81 -27.17
C MET A 222 4.38 -51.17 -27.07
N ARG A 223 3.04 -51.23 -27.19
CA ARG A 223 2.30 -52.50 -27.22
C ARG A 223 2.54 -53.29 -28.51
N ALA A 224 2.67 -52.63 -29.66
CA ALA A 224 2.97 -53.28 -30.92
C ALA A 224 4.40 -53.84 -30.95
N GLY A 225 5.39 -53.07 -30.47
CA GLY A 225 6.79 -53.50 -30.33
C GLY A 225 6.98 -54.67 -29.36
N ALA A 226 6.23 -54.70 -28.25
CA ALA A 226 6.26 -55.83 -27.32
C ALA A 226 5.76 -57.14 -27.96
N LYS A 227 4.77 -57.07 -28.86
CA LYS A 227 4.26 -58.25 -29.57
C LYS A 227 5.23 -58.77 -30.65
N SER A 228 5.92 -57.90 -31.37
CA SER A 228 6.90 -58.30 -32.40
C SER A 228 8.17 -58.89 -31.79
N VAL A 229 8.61 -58.41 -30.62
CA VAL A 229 9.73 -59.02 -29.88
C VAL A 229 9.35 -60.42 -29.35
N ALA A 230 8.12 -60.59 -28.86
CA ALA A 230 7.62 -61.88 -28.38
C ALA A 230 7.50 -62.93 -29.51
N SER A 231 7.06 -62.53 -30.71
CA SER A 231 6.96 -63.44 -31.86
C SER A 231 8.34 -63.84 -32.39
N THR A 232 9.30 -62.91 -32.43
CA THR A 232 10.66 -63.19 -32.89
C THR A 232 11.42 -64.13 -31.94
N ARG A 233 11.16 -64.04 -30.62
CA ARG A 233 11.70 -64.99 -29.63
C ARG A 233 11.18 -66.42 -29.84
N ARG A 234 9.91 -66.61 -30.22
CA ARG A 234 9.36 -67.95 -30.47
C ARG A 234 9.98 -68.66 -31.67
N VAL A 235 10.41 -67.93 -32.69
CA VAL A 235 11.00 -68.53 -33.90
C VAL A 235 12.44 -69.01 -33.67
N LYS A 236 13.16 -68.46 -32.68
CA LYS A 236 14.54 -68.89 -32.34
C LYS A 236 14.64 -70.15 -31.48
N TYR A 237 13.52 -70.71 -31.02
CA TYR A 237 13.48 -71.90 -30.15
C TYR A 237 12.62 -73.04 -30.73
N VAL A 238 12.50 -73.12 -32.06
CA VAL A 238 11.98 -74.29 -32.78
C VAL A 238 13.12 -74.92 -33.55
#